data_AF-A0A1J7BMW5-F1
#
_entry.id   AF-A0A1J7BMW5-F1
#
_cell.length_a   1.000
_cell.length_b   1.000
_cell.length_c   1.000
_cell.angle_alpha   90.00
_cell.angle_beta   90.00
_cell.angle_gamma   90.00
#
_symmetry.space_group_name_H-M   'P 1'
#
loop_
_entity.id
_entity.type
_entity.pdbx_description
1 polymer ?
#
loop_
_entity_poly.entity_id
_entity_poly.type
_entity_poly.pdbx_seq_one_letter_code
_entity_poly.pdbx_strand_id
1 'polypeptide(L)'
;MRSKSYYWLALFMCFFAMSCDNTEDGSYVNPITLYEKVNGTWGLTNLKMVDEVAKAAKIEPNEENLSTFFNYEDFKINFSVDEKNNPTSYEVTGNVPPLFAPKGYWELSSDFQPTNASAVKIYLYSDAQKTQKTDELRISSVPGKNGEMELQLVHSSAGISIVSYVFKLNAIN
;
A
#
# COMPACT_ATOMS: atom_id res chain seq x y z
N MET A 1 13.40 64.65 44.56
CA MET A 1 12.93 64.17 43.24
C MET A 1 13.54 62.80 42.96
N ARG A 2 12.90 61.69 43.38
CA ARG A 2 13.45 60.32 43.21
C ARG A 2 12.42 59.29 42.71
N SER A 3 11.24 59.72 42.27
CA SER A 3 10.12 58.83 41.90
C SER A 3 9.90 58.67 40.40
N LYS A 4 10.57 59.44 39.52
CA LYS A 4 10.29 59.41 38.07
C LYS A 4 11.03 58.30 37.30
N SER A 5 12.03 57.65 37.89
CA SER A 5 12.85 56.63 37.20
C SER A 5 12.19 55.24 37.13
N TYR A 6 11.30 54.92 38.09
CA TYR A 6 10.67 53.59 38.17
C TYR A 6 9.52 53.40 37.17
N TYR A 7 8.83 54.48 36.81
CA TYR A 7 7.76 54.44 35.80
C TYR A 7 8.28 54.14 34.40
N TRP A 8 9.51 54.57 34.09
CA TRP A 8 10.12 54.31 32.78
C TRP A 8 10.60 52.86 32.64
N LEU A 9 11.09 52.28 33.74
CA LEU A 9 11.48 50.87 33.80
C LEU A 9 10.25 49.94 33.69
N ALA A 10 9.15 50.29 34.35
CA ALA A 10 7.89 49.55 34.27
C ALA A 10 7.28 49.59 32.85
N LEU A 11 7.37 50.74 32.17
CA LEU A 11 6.90 50.88 30.79
C LEU A 11 7.71 50.01 29.80
N PHE A 12 9.03 49.92 29.99
CA PHE A 12 9.90 49.08 29.16
C PHE A 12 9.68 47.58 29.40
N MET A 13 9.36 47.18 30.63
CA MET A 13 9.09 45.78 30.98
C MET A 13 7.78 45.25 30.35
N CYS A 14 6.80 46.12 30.12
CA CYS A 14 5.55 45.75 29.43
C CYS A 14 5.73 45.48 27.92
N PHE A 15 6.78 46.00 27.28
CA PHE A 15 7.05 45.74 25.86
C PHE A 15 7.65 44.36 25.58
N PHE A 16 8.31 43.73 26.56
CA PHE A 16 8.86 42.38 26.41
C PHE A 16 7.82 41.27 26.52
N ALA A 17 6.60 41.58 27.01
CA ALA A 17 5.51 40.60 27.15
C ALA A 17 4.67 40.41 25.88
N MET A 18 4.96 41.13 24.79
CA MET A 18 4.27 41.01 23.49
C MET A 18 5.00 40.12 22.48
N SER A 19 6.06 39.43 22.89
CA SER A 19 6.61 38.33 22.10
C SER A 19 5.74 37.10 22.31
N CYS A 20 4.54 37.11 21.72
CA CYS A 20 3.82 35.88 21.43
C CYS A 20 4.75 35.05 20.56
N ASP A 21 5.23 33.95 21.14
CA ASP A 21 5.82 32.87 20.37
C ASP A 21 4.75 32.46 19.35
N ASN A 22 4.97 32.79 18.07
CA ASN A 22 4.21 32.17 17.00
C ASN A 22 4.74 30.75 16.97
N THR A 23 4.24 29.90 17.85
CA THR A 23 4.46 28.47 17.76
C THR A 23 4.04 28.11 16.35
N GLU A 24 5.03 27.83 15.49
CA GLU A 24 4.81 27.27 14.16
C GLU A 24 4.25 25.87 14.37
N ASP A 25 2.99 25.82 14.78
CA ASP A 25 2.20 24.61 14.84
C ASP A 25 2.03 24.23 13.37
N GLY A 26 2.84 23.27 12.93
CA GLY A 26 3.08 22.97 11.53
C GLY A 26 1.78 22.95 10.72
N SER A 27 1.84 23.51 9.51
CA SER A 27 0.68 23.54 8.62
C SER A 27 0.11 22.14 8.44
N TYR A 28 -1.21 22.01 8.55
CA TYR A 28 -1.91 20.74 8.30
C TYR A 28 -1.49 20.15 6.95
N VAL A 29 -0.97 18.92 6.99
CA VAL A 29 -0.71 18.09 5.81
C VAL A 29 -1.71 16.94 5.80
N ASN A 30 -2.17 16.57 4.60
CA ASN A 30 -3.09 15.44 4.47
C ASN A 30 -2.41 14.14 4.94
N PRO A 31 -3.14 13.24 5.62
CA PRO A 31 -2.62 11.94 6.00
C PRO A 31 -2.20 11.11 4.79
N ILE A 32 -1.11 10.35 4.93
CA ILE A 32 -0.62 9.42 3.90
C ILE A 32 -1.62 8.29 3.71
N THR A 33 -2.08 8.14 2.47
CA THR A 33 -2.99 7.08 2.01
C THR A 33 -2.24 5.77 1.76
N LEU A 34 -2.98 4.68 1.62
CA LEU A 34 -2.43 3.41 1.17
C LEU A 34 -1.99 3.45 -0.30
N TYR A 35 -2.58 4.31 -1.11
CA TYR A 35 -2.15 4.50 -2.50
C TYR A 35 -0.71 4.95 -2.58
N GLU A 36 -0.28 5.89 -1.73
CA GLU A 36 1.11 6.34 -1.67
C GLU A 36 2.08 5.22 -1.27
N LYS A 37 1.62 4.23 -0.50
CA LYS A 37 2.44 3.09 -0.08
C LYS A 37 2.51 1.99 -1.13
N VAL A 38 1.43 1.77 -1.88
CA VAL A 38 1.32 0.72 -2.91
C VAL A 38 1.83 1.19 -4.28
N ASN A 39 1.76 2.50 -4.54
CA ASN A 39 2.31 3.13 -5.74
C ASN A 39 3.79 2.78 -5.93
N GLY A 40 4.17 2.51 -7.17
CA GLY A 40 5.54 2.21 -7.57
C GLY A 40 5.70 0.83 -8.20
N THR A 41 6.95 0.50 -8.48
CA THR A 41 7.34 -0.76 -9.11
C THR A 41 7.83 -1.76 -8.07
N TRP A 42 7.33 -2.99 -8.17
CA TRP A 42 7.57 -4.06 -7.22
C TRP A 42 8.12 -5.29 -7.93
N GLY A 43 9.28 -5.79 -7.51
CA GLY A 43 9.91 -7.00 -8.01
C GLY A 43 9.51 -8.22 -7.19
N LEU A 44 9.24 -9.35 -7.85
CA LEU A 44 8.92 -10.60 -7.16
C LEU A 44 10.17 -11.23 -6.58
N THR A 45 10.08 -11.65 -5.33
CA THR A 45 11.17 -12.34 -4.62
C THR A 45 10.81 -13.79 -4.35
N ASN A 46 9.52 -14.08 -4.20
CA ASN A 46 9.01 -15.43 -4.00
C ASN A 46 7.57 -15.53 -4.48
N LEU A 47 7.25 -16.62 -5.16
CA LEU A 47 5.89 -17.03 -5.48
C LEU A 47 5.60 -18.41 -4.88
N LYS A 48 4.54 -18.50 -4.10
CA LYS A 48 4.08 -19.76 -3.51
C LYS A 48 2.64 -20.04 -3.92
N MET A 49 2.37 -21.28 -4.33
CA MET A 49 1.02 -21.81 -4.52
C MET A 49 0.60 -22.55 -3.24
N VAL A 50 -0.65 -22.40 -2.84
CA VAL A 50 -1.27 -23.09 -1.70
C VAL A 50 -2.51 -23.80 -2.21
N ASP A 51 -2.58 -25.12 -2.05
CA ASP A 51 -3.81 -25.90 -2.23
C ASP A 51 -4.64 -25.75 -0.95
N GLU A 52 -5.70 -24.95 -1.04
CA GLU A 52 -6.55 -24.64 0.11
C GLU A 52 -7.40 -25.86 0.54
N VAL A 53 -7.68 -26.80 -0.38
CA VAL A 53 -8.42 -28.02 -0.07
C VAL A 53 -7.54 -29.01 0.67
N ALA A 54 -6.32 -29.25 0.16
CA ALA A 54 -5.34 -30.10 0.83
C ALA A 54 -4.96 -29.53 2.21
N LYS A 55 -4.77 -28.21 2.31
CA LYS A 55 -4.52 -27.51 3.58
C LYS A 55 -5.66 -27.68 4.58
N ALA A 56 -6.91 -27.50 4.15
CA ALA A 56 -8.07 -27.73 5.01
C ALA A 56 -8.19 -29.20 5.46
N ALA A 57 -7.80 -30.15 4.59
CA ALA A 57 -7.78 -31.57 4.88
C ALA A 57 -6.51 -32.04 5.63
N LYS A 58 -5.54 -31.16 5.88
CA LYS A 58 -4.22 -31.46 6.48
C LYS A 58 -3.44 -32.54 5.70
N ILE A 59 -3.56 -32.52 4.39
CA ILE A 59 -2.82 -33.40 3.47
C ILE A 59 -1.58 -32.65 3.02
N GLU A 60 -0.43 -33.34 3.02
CA GLU A 60 0.86 -32.78 2.60
C GLU A 60 1.36 -33.47 1.32
N PRO A 61 2.04 -32.74 0.41
CA PRO A 61 2.29 -31.31 0.45
C PRO A 61 1.04 -30.49 0.08
N ASN A 62 0.75 -29.42 0.83
CA ASN A 62 -0.32 -28.46 0.50
C ASN A 62 0.19 -27.10 -0.01
N GLU A 63 1.51 -26.93 -0.05
CA GLU A 63 2.17 -25.74 -0.58
C GLU A 63 3.25 -26.14 -1.57
N GLU A 64 3.35 -25.39 -2.66
CA GLU A 64 4.40 -25.56 -3.66
C GLU A 64 5.09 -24.22 -3.89
N ASN A 65 6.42 -24.21 -3.77
CA ASN A 65 7.20 -23.03 -4.08
C ASN A 65 7.40 -22.94 -5.59
N LEU A 66 6.62 -22.08 -6.23
CA LEU A 66 6.73 -21.80 -7.65
C LEU A 66 8.01 -21.06 -8.01
N SER A 67 8.67 -20.50 -6.98
CA SER A 67 10.12 -20.42 -6.80
C SER A 67 10.97 -20.81 -8.03
N THR A 68 11.26 -22.08 -8.09
CA THR A 68 12.26 -22.63 -9.00
C THR A 68 11.84 -22.68 -10.47
N PHE A 69 10.59 -22.34 -10.79
CA PHE A 69 10.02 -22.52 -12.13
C PHE A 69 9.99 -21.22 -12.96
N PHE A 70 10.26 -20.06 -12.35
CA PHE A 70 10.12 -18.76 -13.01
C PHE A 70 11.35 -17.86 -12.83
N ASN A 71 11.65 -17.03 -13.84
CA ASN A 71 12.72 -16.05 -13.74
C ASN A 71 12.21 -14.78 -13.03
N TYR A 72 12.49 -14.65 -11.73
CA TYR A 72 12.02 -13.52 -10.93
C TYR A 72 12.64 -12.18 -11.26
N GLU A 73 13.87 -12.18 -11.77
CA GLU A 73 14.58 -10.94 -12.10
C GLU A 73 13.76 -10.08 -13.08
N ASP A 74 12.94 -10.75 -13.90
CA ASP A 74 12.12 -10.09 -14.91
C ASP A 74 10.71 -9.75 -14.40
N PHE A 75 10.18 -10.43 -13.37
CA PHE A 75 8.82 -10.13 -12.88
C PHE A 75 8.79 -8.81 -12.13
N LYS A 76 7.99 -7.89 -12.64
CA LYS A 76 7.71 -6.62 -11.98
C LYS A 76 6.25 -6.28 -12.11
N ILE A 77 5.63 -5.84 -11.02
CA ILE A 77 4.30 -5.24 -11.03
C ILE A 77 4.43 -3.77 -10.68
N ASN A 78 3.94 -2.90 -11.56
CA ASN A 78 3.89 -1.47 -11.33
C ASN A 78 2.45 -1.03 -11.07
N PHE A 79 2.25 -0.28 -10.01
CA PHE A 79 0.98 0.37 -9.69
C PHE A 79 1.17 1.88 -9.82
N SER A 80 0.47 2.51 -10.75
CA SER A 80 0.61 3.95 -11.01
C SER A 80 -0.52 4.76 -10.39
N VAL A 81 -0.21 5.97 -9.95
CA VAL A 81 -1.18 6.99 -9.52
C VAL A 81 -1.03 8.28 -10.33
N ASP A 82 -2.04 9.14 -10.31
CA ASP A 82 -1.98 10.49 -10.89
C ASP A 82 -1.33 11.51 -9.90
N GLU A 83 -1.24 12.78 -10.32
CA GLU A 83 -0.69 13.88 -9.51
C GLU A 83 -1.45 14.13 -8.19
N LYS A 84 -2.66 13.57 -8.05
CA LYS A 84 -3.52 13.70 -6.88
C LYS A 84 -3.56 12.40 -6.06
N ASN A 85 -2.65 11.46 -6.32
CA ASN A 85 -2.59 10.13 -5.70
C ASN A 85 -3.81 9.23 -5.99
N ASN A 86 -4.58 9.49 -7.05
CA ASN A 86 -5.64 8.57 -7.47
C ASN A 86 -5.04 7.42 -8.30
N PRO A 87 -5.48 6.17 -8.09
CA PRO A 87 -4.95 5.04 -8.84
C PRO A 87 -5.36 5.12 -10.31
N THR A 88 -4.40 4.84 -11.19
CA THR A 88 -4.57 4.87 -12.65
C THR A 88 -4.45 3.47 -13.21
N SER A 89 -3.31 3.12 -13.79
CA SER A 89 -3.04 1.83 -14.40
C SER A 89 -2.14 0.95 -13.54
N TYR A 90 -2.21 -0.35 -13.81
CA TYR A 90 -1.19 -1.29 -13.37
C TYR A 90 -0.63 -2.04 -14.58
N GLU A 91 0.60 -2.50 -14.44
CA GLU A 91 1.27 -3.32 -15.46
C GLU A 91 2.15 -4.36 -14.80
N VAL A 92 2.05 -5.60 -15.29
CA VAL A 92 2.89 -6.73 -14.96
C VAL A 92 3.80 -6.97 -16.15
N THR A 93 5.10 -6.93 -15.89
CA THR A 93 6.15 -7.25 -16.86
C THR A 93 6.92 -8.46 -16.38
N GLY A 94 7.59 -9.14 -17.31
CA GLY A 94 8.41 -10.32 -17.03
C GLY A 94 7.84 -11.64 -17.54
N ASN A 95 8.60 -12.71 -17.35
CA ASN A 95 8.25 -14.05 -17.80
C ASN A 95 7.61 -14.86 -16.67
N VAL A 96 6.34 -14.60 -16.39
CA VAL A 96 5.54 -15.33 -15.40
C VAL A 96 4.26 -15.88 -16.01
N PRO A 97 3.65 -16.90 -15.38
CA PRO A 97 2.33 -17.35 -15.77
C PRO A 97 1.33 -16.19 -15.69
N PRO A 98 0.45 -16.04 -16.69
CA PRO A 98 -0.61 -15.05 -16.66
C PRO A 98 -1.70 -15.49 -15.67
N LEU A 99 -1.43 -15.34 -14.37
CA LEU A 99 -2.38 -15.66 -13.30
C LEU A 99 -3.56 -14.68 -13.26
N PHE A 100 -3.35 -13.46 -13.76
CA PHE A 100 -4.34 -12.41 -13.97
C PHE A 100 -3.91 -11.56 -15.17
N ALA A 101 -4.76 -10.63 -15.60
CA ALA A 101 -4.46 -9.77 -16.74
C ALA A 101 -3.14 -9.00 -16.52
N PRO A 102 -2.23 -8.93 -17.50
CA PRO A 102 -0.91 -8.31 -17.30
C PRO A 102 -0.97 -6.78 -17.28
N LYS A 103 -2.10 -6.18 -17.61
CA LYS A 103 -2.28 -4.73 -17.55
C LYS A 103 -3.75 -4.37 -17.41
N GLY A 104 -4.01 -3.21 -16.82
CA GLY A 104 -5.35 -2.69 -16.66
C GLY A 104 -5.35 -1.48 -15.74
N TYR A 105 -6.44 -1.33 -14.99
CA TYR A 105 -6.65 -0.27 -14.02
C TYR A 105 -6.84 -0.87 -12.64
N TRP A 106 -6.51 -0.12 -11.59
CA TRP A 106 -6.58 -0.64 -10.23
C TRP A 106 -7.25 0.33 -9.26
N GLU A 107 -7.68 -0.20 -8.12
CA GLU A 107 -8.23 0.57 -7.01
C GLU A 107 -8.07 -0.20 -5.70
N LEU A 108 -7.91 0.52 -4.58
CA LEU A 108 -7.93 -0.11 -3.26
C LEU A 108 -9.36 -0.16 -2.73
N SER A 109 -9.69 -1.22 -1.99
CA SER A 109 -10.96 -1.31 -1.27
C SER A 109 -11.13 -0.25 -0.18
N SER A 110 -10.04 0.39 0.24
CA SER A 110 -10.03 1.50 1.19
C SER A 110 -8.76 2.32 1.06
N ASP A 111 -8.88 3.64 1.21
CA ASP A 111 -7.77 4.60 1.14
C ASP A 111 -6.87 4.52 2.38
N PHE A 112 -7.39 3.97 3.48
CA PHE A 112 -6.70 3.85 4.77
C PHE A 112 -6.79 2.42 5.32
N GLN A 113 -5.94 2.10 6.29
CA GLN A 113 -6.05 0.82 6.98
C GLN A 113 -7.41 0.74 7.70
N PRO A 114 -8.24 -0.28 7.40
CA PRO A 114 -9.50 -0.44 8.09
C PRO A 114 -9.23 -0.79 9.56
N THR A 115 -10.11 -0.34 10.45
CA THR A 115 -10.02 -0.62 11.89
C THR A 115 -10.51 -2.02 12.26
N ASN A 116 -11.07 -2.75 11.29
CA ASN A 116 -11.51 -4.13 11.45
C ASN A 116 -10.43 -5.11 10.96
N ALA A 117 -10.58 -6.39 11.25
CA ALA A 117 -9.64 -7.44 10.82
C ALA A 117 -9.69 -7.76 9.30
N SER A 118 -10.24 -6.86 8.47
CA SER A 118 -10.36 -7.12 7.03
C SER A 118 -9.08 -6.70 6.32
N ALA A 119 -8.54 -7.59 5.50
CA ALA A 119 -7.43 -7.25 4.62
C ALA A 119 -7.87 -6.23 3.56
N VAL A 120 -6.99 -5.27 3.26
CA VAL A 120 -7.17 -4.34 2.14
C VAL A 120 -7.03 -5.13 0.84
N LYS A 121 -7.86 -4.82 -0.14
CA LYS A 121 -7.87 -5.47 -1.45
C LYS A 121 -7.47 -4.47 -2.53
N ILE A 122 -6.76 -4.96 -3.53
CA ILE A 122 -6.54 -4.30 -4.81
C ILE A 122 -7.53 -4.92 -5.80
N TYR A 123 -8.45 -4.12 -6.30
CA TYR A 123 -9.34 -4.50 -7.39
C TYR A 123 -8.67 -4.18 -8.72
N LEU A 124 -8.68 -5.14 -9.64
CA LEU A 124 -8.14 -4.98 -10.99
C LEU A 124 -9.30 -4.87 -12.00
N TYR A 125 -9.17 -3.95 -12.95
CA TYR A 125 -10.20 -3.63 -13.93
C TYR A 125 -9.63 -3.62 -15.34
N SER A 126 -10.51 -3.91 -16.31
CA SER A 126 -10.16 -3.86 -17.74
C SER A 126 -10.32 -2.47 -18.35
N ASP A 127 -11.11 -1.58 -17.73
CA ASP A 127 -11.45 -0.24 -18.22
C ASP A 127 -11.06 0.85 -17.22
N ALA A 128 -10.71 2.04 -17.74
CA ALA A 128 -10.33 3.20 -16.93
C ALA A 128 -11.46 3.68 -16.00
N GLN A 129 -12.70 3.34 -16.35
CA GLN A 129 -13.90 3.75 -15.65
C GLN A 129 -14.21 2.79 -14.48
N LYS A 130 -13.38 1.74 -14.31
CA LYS A 130 -13.43 0.76 -13.23
C LYS A 130 -14.80 0.09 -13.11
N THR A 131 -15.42 -0.21 -14.25
CA THR A 131 -16.75 -0.84 -14.28
C THR A 131 -16.68 -2.36 -14.40
N GLN A 132 -15.62 -2.88 -15.00
CA GLN A 132 -15.44 -4.32 -15.27
C GLN A 132 -14.27 -4.86 -14.46
N LYS A 133 -14.56 -5.33 -13.24
CA LYS A 133 -13.57 -5.97 -12.37
C LYS A 133 -13.16 -7.32 -12.96
N THR A 134 -11.86 -7.50 -13.22
CA THR A 134 -11.30 -8.75 -13.72
C THR A 134 -10.86 -9.65 -12.58
N ASP A 135 -10.17 -9.08 -11.58
CA ASP A 135 -9.52 -9.84 -10.52
C ASP A 135 -9.48 -9.04 -9.20
N GLU A 136 -9.11 -9.74 -8.13
CA GLU A 136 -8.92 -9.18 -6.79
C GLU A 136 -7.63 -9.75 -6.18
N LEU A 137 -6.73 -8.86 -5.76
CA LEU A 137 -5.54 -9.21 -4.97
C LEU A 137 -5.77 -8.75 -3.54
N ARG A 138 -5.45 -9.58 -2.56
CA ARG A 138 -5.49 -9.21 -1.14
C ARG A 138 -4.11 -8.78 -0.70
N ILE A 139 -4.01 -7.65 -0.01
CA ILE A 139 -2.76 -7.19 0.61
C ILE A 139 -2.68 -7.83 1.98
N SER A 140 -1.83 -8.85 2.13
CA SER A 140 -1.57 -9.50 3.43
C SER A 140 -0.50 -8.77 4.22
N SER A 141 0.43 -8.09 3.54
CA SER A 141 1.42 -7.20 4.15
C SER A 141 1.51 -5.90 3.37
N VAL A 142 1.22 -4.79 4.05
CA VAL A 142 1.22 -3.44 3.47
C VAL A 142 2.64 -2.89 3.51
N PRO A 143 3.11 -2.23 2.43
CA PRO A 143 4.43 -1.63 2.40
C PRO A 143 4.69 -0.67 3.57
N GLY A 144 5.79 -0.93 4.27
CA GLY A 144 6.32 -0.09 5.33
C GLY A 144 7.72 0.41 4.99
N LYS A 145 8.54 0.62 6.03
CA LYS A 145 9.91 1.11 5.89
C LYS A 145 10.84 0.19 5.08
N ASN A 146 10.59 -1.12 5.12
CA ASN A 146 11.46 -2.11 4.47
C ASN A 146 11.18 -2.26 2.97
N GLY A 147 10.12 -1.62 2.44
CA GLY A 147 9.75 -1.74 1.04
C GLY A 147 9.34 -3.17 0.65
N GLU A 148 8.68 -3.89 1.55
CA GLU A 148 8.18 -5.24 1.32
C GLU A 148 6.66 -5.24 1.25
N MET A 149 6.10 -5.94 0.26
CA MET A 149 4.67 -6.13 0.09
C MET A 149 4.36 -7.62 -0.07
N GLU A 150 3.24 -8.07 0.48
CA GLU A 150 2.74 -9.41 0.19
C GLU A 150 1.32 -9.31 -0.36
N LEU A 151 1.13 -9.91 -1.54
CA LEU A 151 -0.15 -9.99 -2.23
C LEU A 151 -0.61 -11.45 -2.27
N GLN A 152 -1.92 -11.65 -2.20
CA GLN A 152 -2.54 -12.96 -2.35
C GLN A 152 -3.65 -12.91 -3.41
N LEU A 153 -3.54 -13.76 -4.43
CA LEU A 153 -4.62 -14.05 -5.37
C LEU A 153 -5.30 -15.36 -4.95
N VAL A 154 -6.62 -15.36 -4.84
CA VAL A 154 -7.38 -16.54 -4.40
C VAL A 154 -8.37 -16.95 -5.49
N HIS A 155 -8.18 -18.13 -6.06
CA HIS A 155 -9.17 -18.73 -6.95
C HIS A 155 -10.17 -19.55 -6.15
N SER A 156 -11.44 -19.26 -6.38
CA SER A 156 -12.54 -19.95 -5.71
C SER A 156 -13.50 -20.53 -6.74
N SER A 157 -14.05 -21.71 -6.46
CA SER A 157 -15.15 -22.30 -7.22
C SER A 157 -16.30 -22.57 -6.27
N ALA A 158 -17.52 -22.19 -6.68
CA ALA A 158 -18.72 -22.31 -5.85
C ALA A 158 -18.57 -21.72 -4.42
N GLY A 159 -17.79 -20.64 -4.27
CA GLY A 159 -17.53 -19.99 -2.98
C GLY A 159 -16.46 -20.65 -2.11
N ILE A 160 -15.86 -21.76 -2.57
CA ILE A 160 -14.79 -22.47 -1.87
C ILE A 160 -13.46 -22.08 -2.52
N SER A 161 -12.51 -21.59 -1.72
CA SER A 161 -11.14 -21.35 -2.17
C SER A 161 -10.46 -22.67 -2.48
N ILE A 162 -9.94 -22.80 -3.69
CA ILE A 162 -9.27 -24.04 -4.15
C ILE A 162 -7.77 -23.84 -4.16
N VAL A 163 -7.30 -22.71 -4.69
CA VAL A 163 -5.88 -22.41 -4.80
C VAL A 163 -5.64 -20.94 -4.50
N SER A 164 -4.59 -20.67 -3.74
CA SER A 164 -4.08 -19.33 -3.49
C SER A 164 -2.66 -19.18 -4.01
N TYR A 165 -2.37 -18.04 -4.61
CA TYR A 165 -1.02 -17.62 -4.99
C TYR A 165 -0.58 -16.50 -4.08
N VAL A 166 0.55 -16.69 -3.39
CA VAL A 166 1.15 -15.69 -2.49
C VAL A 166 2.40 -15.13 -3.14
N PHE A 167 2.37 -13.83 -3.41
CA PHE A 167 3.44 -13.07 -4.03
C PHE A 167 4.16 -12.27 -2.93
N LYS A 168 5.46 -12.50 -2.77
CA LYS A 168 6.32 -11.64 -1.97
C LYS A 168 7.07 -10.69 -2.87
N LEU A 169 6.92 -9.40 -2.62
CA LEU A 169 7.41 -8.36 -3.50
C LEU A 169 8.29 -7.37 -2.74
N ASN A 170 9.32 -6.87 -3.39
CA ASN A 170 10.18 -5.81 -2.90
C ASN A 170 10.09 -4.58 -3.80
N ALA A 171 10.14 -3.39 -3.22
CA ALA A 171 10.22 -2.15 -3.97
C ALA A 171 11.48 -2.13 -4.84
N ILE A 172 11.31 -1.79 -6.13
CA ILE A 172 12.41 -1.55 -7.06
C ILE A 172 12.57 -0.03 -7.14
N ASN A 173 13.70 0.47 -6.62
CA ASN A 173 14.09 1.88 -6.71
C ASN A 173 14.58 2.24 -8.12
#